data_AF-A0A943RMS7-F1
#
_entry.id   AF-A0A943RMS7-F1
#
_cell.length_a   1.000
_cell.length_b   1.000
_cell.length_c   1.000
_cell.angle_alpha   90.00
_cell.angle_beta   90.00
_cell.angle_gamma   90.00
#
_symmetry.space_group_name_H-M   'P 1'
#
loop_
_entity.id
_entity.type
_entity.pdbx_description
1 polymer ?
#
loop_
_entity_poly.entity_id
_entity_poly.type
_entity_poly.pdbx_seq_one_letter_code
_entity_poly.pdbx_strand_id
1 'polypeptide(L)' 'LCAGLAVRHGLPEEEAWKAITIYSATYTGIGERVGSLEVGKDADVVIWNGNPVTDITATVYRTIVDGNVVYCQGDK' A
#
# COMPACT_ATOMS: atom_id res chain seq x y z
N LEU A 1 1.16 -3.92 9.93
CA LEU A 1 1.47 -3.89 11.38
C LEU A 1 2.48 -2.79 11.74
N CYS A 2 3.73 -2.81 11.26
CA CYS A 2 4.75 -1.84 11.67
C CYS A 2 4.39 -0.37 11.40
N ALA A 3 3.84 -0.05 10.22
CA ALA A 3 3.39 1.30 9.89
C ALA A 3 2.33 1.83 10.88
N GLY A 4 1.31 1.03 11.19
CA GLY A 4 0.27 1.42 12.16
C GLY A 4 0.80 1.58 13.58
N LEU A 5 1.76 0.75 14.01
CA LEU A 5 2.43 0.94 15.31
C LEU A 5 3.23 2.25 15.34
N ALA A 6 3.93 2.59 14.26
CA ALA A 6 4.66 3.85 14.17
C ALA A 6 3.72 5.07 14.26
N VAL A 7 2.57 5.01 13.58
CA VAL A 7 1.53 6.06 13.70
C VAL A 7 1.01 6.18 15.12
N ARG A 8 0.73 5.04 15.78
CA ARG A 8 0.30 5.01 17.19
C ARG A 8 1.32 5.67 18.13
N HIS A 9 2.61 5.66 17.77
CA HIS A 9 3.69 6.27 18.53
C HIS A 9 4.09 7.67 18.06
N GLY A 10 3.31 8.30 17.18
CA GLY A 10 3.45 9.72 16.82
C GLY A 10 4.01 10.00 15.43
N LEU A 11 4.23 8.98 14.59
CA LEU A 11 4.53 9.20 13.19
C LEU A 11 3.28 9.74 12.46
N PRO A 12 3.38 10.80 11.63
CA PRO A 12 2.27 11.21 10.78
C PRO A 12 1.83 10.08 9.85
N GLU A 13 0.52 9.91 9.68
CA GLU A 13 -0.03 8.79 8.89
C GLU A 13 0.46 8.80 7.43
N GLU A 14 0.54 9.98 6.81
CA GLU A 14 1.05 10.15 5.46
C GLU A 14 2.50 9.65 5.32
N GLU A 15 3.34 9.92 6.33
CA GLU A 15 4.73 9.44 6.36
C GLU A 15 4.80 7.92 6.54
N ALA A 16 3.86 7.33 7.30
CA ALA A 16 3.76 5.88 7.41
C ALA A 16 3.40 5.23 6.07
N TRP A 17 2.51 5.85 5.28
CA TRP A 17 2.20 5.41 3.93
C TRP A 17 3.41 5.50 3.01
N LYS A 18 4.08 6.65 2.95
CA LYS A 18 5.28 6.83 2.13
C LYS A 18 6.38 5.83 2.50
N ALA A 19 6.57 5.57 3.80
CA ALA A 19 7.56 4.62 4.30
C ALA A 19 7.39 3.21 3.71
N ILE A 20 6.14 2.72 3.64
CA ILE A 20 5.84 1.38 3.11
C ILE A 20 5.55 1.34 1.59
N THR A 21 5.61 2.49 0.92
CA THR A 21 5.41 2.59 -0.54
C THR A 21 6.60 3.29 -1.21
N ILE A 22 6.51 4.60 -1.48
CA ILE A 22 7.45 5.32 -2.33
C ILE A 22 8.86 5.40 -1.74
N TYR A 23 9.02 5.59 -0.43
CA TYR A 23 10.37 5.64 0.16
C TYR A 23 11.09 4.32 0.00
N SER A 24 10.42 3.20 0.27
CA SER A 24 10.98 1.87 0.07
C SER A 24 11.36 1.62 -1.40
N ALA A 25 10.50 2.01 -2.35
CA ALA A 25 10.77 1.88 -3.78
C ALA A 25 11.94 2.76 -4.24
N THR A 26 12.01 4.01 -3.79
CA THR A 26 13.11 4.93 -4.10
C THR A 26 14.44 4.44 -3.54
N TYR A 27 14.49 4.00 -2.28
CA TYR A 27 15.72 3.51 -1.65
C TYR A 27 16.25 2.20 -2.28
N THR A 28 15.36 1.42 -2.90
CA THR A 28 15.73 0.19 -3.63
C THR A 28 15.99 0.43 -5.12
N GLY A 29 15.87 1.67 -5.60
CA GLY A 29 16.15 2.05 -6.99
C GLY A 29 15.04 1.71 -8.00
N ILE A 30 13.83 1.40 -7.53
CA ILE A 30 12.67 1.06 -8.38
C ILE A 30 11.51 2.07 -8.26
N GLY A 31 11.76 3.25 -7.68
CA GLY A 31 10.75 4.29 -7.47
C GLY A 31 10.10 4.82 -8.75
N GLU A 32 10.78 4.73 -9.90
CA GLU A 32 10.21 5.07 -11.22
C GLU A 32 9.17 4.05 -11.70
N ARG A 33 9.17 2.84 -11.12
CA ARG A 33 8.28 1.74 -11.51
C ARG A 33 7.13 1.54 -10.52
N VAL A 34 7.38 1.66 -9.21
CA VAL A 34 6.39 1.31 -8.18
C VAL A 34 6.40 2.30 -7.01
N GLY A 35 5.44 2.15 -6.09
CA GLY A 35 5.44 2.85 -4.80
C GLY A 35 4.64 4.16 -4.78
N SER A 36 4.13 4.64 -5.92
CA SER A 36 3.11 5.70 -5.95
C SER A 36 2.12 5.48 -7.08
N LEU A 37 0.95 6.14 -7.00
CA LEU A 37 -0.10 6.04 -8.01
C LEU A 37 0.05 7.18 -9.03
N GLU A 38 0.86 6.95 -10.05
CA GLU A 38 1.20 7.91 -11.10
C GLU A 38 1.19 7.24 -12.48
N VAL A 39 0.93 8.02 -13.53
CA VAL A 39 0.96 7.51 -14.91
C VAL A 39 2.38 7.08 -15.28
N GLY A 40 2.49 5.91 -15.91
CA GLY A 40 3.78 5.35 -16.37
C GLY A 40 4.40 4.34 -15.39
N LYS A 41 3.82 4.16 -14.20
CA LYS A 41 4.22 3.15 -13.22
C LYS A 41 3.50 1.81 -13.43
N ASP A 42 4.07 0.76 -12.86
CA ASP A 42 3.49 -0.57 -12.82
C ASP A 42 2.15 -0.50 -12.05
N ALA A 43 1.11 -1.13 -12.59
CA ALA A 43 -0.26 -1.03 -12.07
C ALA A 43 -0.49 -1.94 -10.84
N ASP A 44 0.36 -1.77 -9.83
CA ASP A 44 0.33 -2.48 -8.56
C ASP A 44 -0.52 -1.71 -7.54
N VAL A 45 -1.70 -2.25 -7.22
CA VAL A 45 -2.69 -1.58 -6.38
C VAL A 45 -3.33 -2.56 -5.41
N VAL A 46 -3.42 -2.16 -4.14
CA VAL A 46 -4.20 -2.86 -3.13
C VAL A 46 -5.35 -1.97 -2.68
N ILE A 47 -6.57 -2.47 -2.80
CA ILE A 47 -7.79 -1.80 -2.35
C ILE A 47 -8.22 -2.46 -1.04
N TRP A 48 -8.49 -1.64 -0.04
CA TRP A 48 -8.93 -2.07 1.29
C TRP A 48 -10.34 -1.55 1.55
N ASN A 49 -11.12 -2.26 2.37
CA ASN A 49 -12.45 -1.81 2.81
C ASN A 49 -12.41 -0.82 4.00
N GLY A 50 -11.22 -0.39 4.38
CA GLY A 50 -10.93 0.54 5.48
C GLY A 50 -9.46 0.97 5.40
N ASN A 51 -8.99 1.75 6.37
CA ASN A 51 -7.60 2.18 6.40
C ASN A 51 -6.73 1.20 7.22
N PRO A 52 -5.88 0.38 6.59
CA PRO A 52 -5.11 -0.66 7.30
C PRO A 52 -3.98 -0.12 8.18
N VAL A 53 -3.64 1.17 8.07
CA VAL A 53 -2.62 1.80 8.93
C VAL A 53 -3.22 2.13 10.30
N THR A 54 -4.50 2.50 10.36
CA THR A 54 -5.17 2.95 11.60
C THR A 54 -6.20 1.96 12.13
N ASP A 55 -6.77 1.11 11.27
CA ASP A 55 -7.75 0.09 11.61
C ASP A 55 -7.20 -1.31 11.34
N ILE A 56 -6.98 -2.08 12.41
CA ILE A 56 -6.48 -3.45 12.34
C ILE A 56 -7.52 -4.46 11.83
N THR A 57 -8.80 -4.07 11.78
CA THR A 57 -9.89 -4.91 11.27
C THR A 57 -10.08 -4.75 9.76
N ALA A 58 -9.41 -3.77 9.14
CA ALA A 58 -9.45 -3.57 7.71
C ALA A 58 -8.94 -4.82 6.96
N THR A 59 -9.67 -5.20 5.92
CA THR A 59 -9.35 -6.36 5.07
C THR A 59 -9.12 -5.91 3.64
N VAL A 60 -8.27 -6.66 2.94
CA VAL A 60 -8.06 -6.45 1.50
C VAL A 60 -9.36 -6.77 0.77
N TYR A 61 -9.86 -5.79 0.01
CA TYR A 61 -10.99 -5.95 -0.90
C TYR A 61 -10.53 -6.47 -2.26
N ARG A 62 -9.40 -5.96 -2.77
CA ARG A 62 -8.84 -6.37 -4.07
C ARG A 62 -7.32 -6.15 -4.13
N THR A 63 -6.61 -7.03 -4.81
CA THR A 63 -5.20 -6.83 -5.18
C THR A 63 -5.04 -6.93 -6.68
N ILE A 64 -4.32 -5.97 -7.24
CA ILE A 64 -3.98 -5.86 -8.65
C ILE A 64 -2.46 -5.84 -8.74
N VAL A 65 -1.89 -6.68 -9.60
CA VAL A 65 -0.45 -6.75 -9.87
C VAL A 65 -0.25 -6.69 -11.37
N ASP A 66 0.60 -5.78 -11.85
CA ASP A 66 0.82 -5.54 -13.28
C ASP A 66 -0.50 -5.34 -14.06
N GLY A 67 -1.51 -4.72 -13.45
CA GLY A 67 -2.83 -4.49 -14.04
C GLY A 67 -3.77 -5.70 -14.04
N ASN A 68 -3.35 -6.85 -13.51
CA ASN A 68 -4.15 -8.06 -13.41
C ASN A 68 -4.72 -8.22 -12.00
N VAL A 69 -6.01 -8.54 -11.89
CA VAL A 69 -6.63 -8.86 -10.59
C VAL A 69 -6.12 -10.23 -10.15
N VAL A 70 -5.35 -10.26 -9.07
CA VAL A 70 -4.80 -11.50 -8.49
C VAL A 70 -5.54 -11.95 -7.23
N TYR A 71 -6.36 -11.07 -6.66
CA TYR A 71 -7.23 -11.38 -5.53
C TYR A 71 -8.46 -10.45 -5.53
N CYS A 72 -9.65 -11.01 -5.31
CA CYS A 72 -10.84 -10.27 -4.95
C CYS A 72 -11.51 -10.90 -3.72
N GLN A 73 -11.97 -10.08 -2.79
CA GLN A 73 -12.72 -10.53 -1.63
C GLN A 73 -14.02 -11.19 -2.10
N GLY A 74 -14.24 -12.43 -1.66
CA GLY A 74 -15.39 -13.23 -2.08
C GLY A 74 -15.10 -14.25 -3.19
N ASP A 75 -13.90 -14.24 -3.77
CA ASP A 75 -13.46 -15.31 -4.68
C ASP A 75 -13.15 -16.58 -3.86
N LYS A 76 -14.20 -17.36 -3.57
CA LYS A 76 -14.15 -18.75 -3.12
C LYS A 76 -15.26 -19.54 -3.79
#